data_AF-A0AAW7EEB7-F1
#
_entry.id   AF-A0AAW7EEB7-F1
#
_cell.length_a   1.000
_cell.length_b   1.000
_cell.length_c   1.000
_cell.angle_alpha   90.00
_cell.angle_beta   90.00
_cell.angle_gamma   90.00
#
_symmetry.space_group_name_H-M   'P 1'
#
loop_
_entity.id
_entity.type
_entity.pdbx_description
1 polymer ?
#
loop_
_entity_poly.entity_id
_entity_poly.type
_entity_poly.pdbx_seq_one_letter_code
_entity_poly.pdbx_strand_id
1 'polypeptide(L)'
;MATYQQVLRGTAGFFDVHDDVGREDFRRYSDRQALDQYLPGIQGVGFARAIRPADLQTHIDQVRAEGFPSYTVQPAGQRDLYSSIVYLEPFSGRNLRAFGFDMYSEPVRREAMQRSVDTGAIALSGRVRLQQETGVQEQSGFLIYQAIYATDQPAATVAERREQLRGWVYAPFRMTDFLQGLLGEQERDLIIDIFDGEEMVEATRTHFGSSGRTDIRPRFESVHRLRMMGQTWTVRVHGSTSLLQRVDRGLPIVIAVTGVLLSAMLAGLMFLLVSGRSRAEAAARAMTEDLSMERSRLSAILEGTRVGTWEWNVQSGETVFNEEWARIVGYKLQELESISIVTWAKLTHPEDLQKSEQLLKQHLAGELPFYECEARMRHKDGHWIWVLDRGKVGKWDRDGKPLIMYGTHQDISRSRQELDTYHHRAHHDVLTDLPNRVLLGDRIQQALALAERENTHLAVLFMDLDGFKSVNDTHGHEAGDVVLKTVARRLLRCIRASDTLARVGGDEYVALLQHVSDEQEALKKASLFISEVRRPIPLPAGGEARISISVGIALYPQHGTTIEVLCEHADQAMYQVKKGSKNGALVHQDSGSV
;
A
#
# COMPACT_ATOMS: atom_id res chain seq x y z
N MET A 1 50.19 -22.85 52.89
CA MET A 1 51.32 -22.23 53.64
C MET A 1 51.29 -22.49 55.15
N ALA A 2 50.15 -22.37 55.86
CA ALA A 2 50.09 -22.62 57.31
C ALA A 2 50.57 -24.02 57.74
N THR A 3 50.24 -25.07 56.98
CA THR A 3 50.68 -26.45 57.26
C THR A 3 52.21 -26.60 57.19
N TYR A 4 52.86 -25.97 56.20
CA TYR A 4 54.32 -25.98 56.08
C TYR A 4 55.01 -25.23 57.23
N GLN A 5 54.39 -24.18 57.78
CA GLN A 5 54.89 -23.52 59.00
C GLN A 5 54.84 -24.45 60.21
N GLN A 6 53.79 -25.26 60.34
CA GLN A 6 53.68 -26.20 61.46
C GLN A 6 54.78 -27.26 61.43
N VAL A 7 55.11 -27.79 60.25
CA VAL A 7 56.26 -28.69 60.08
C VAL A 7 57.56 -28.04 60.51
N LEU A 8 57.79 -26.80 60.09
CA LEU A 8 59.02 -26.09 60.43
C LEU A 8 59.11 -25.75 61.92
N ARG A 9 57.97 -25.39 62.56
CA ARG A 9 57.89 -25.18 64.01
C ARG A 9 58.09 -26.46 64.80
N GLY A 10 57.50 -27.57 64.35
CA GLY A 10 57.72 -28.87 64.96
C GLY A 10 59.19 -29.25 64.89
N THR A 11 59.82 -29.01 63.74
CA THR A 11 61.23 -29.33 63.52
C THR A 11 62.12 -28.40 64.36
N ALA A 12 61.78 -27.11 64.46
CA ALA A 12 62.43 -26.18 65.38
C ALA A 12 62.37 -26.65 66.83
N GLY A 13 61.17 -27.00 67.32
CA GLY A 13 60.99 -27.52 68.68
C GLY A 13 61.77 -28.81 68.96
N PHE A 14 62.00 -29.64 67.95
CA PHE A 14 62.86 -30.83 68.09
C PHE A 14 64.32 -30.45 68.37
N PHE A 15 64.84 -29.42 67.69
CA PHE A 15 66.20 -28.90 67.90
C PHE A 15 66.32 -28.03 69.16
N ASP A 16 65.26 -27.37 69.62
CA ASP A 16 65.27 -26.55 70.85
C ASP A 16 65.46 -27.41 72.11
N VAL A 17 64.86 -28.61 72.15
CA VAL A 17 64.90 -29.48 73.36
C VAL A 17 66.21 -30.29 73.49
N HIS A 18 67.03 -30.36 72.43
CA HIS A 18 68.23 -31.19 72.40
C HIS A 18 69.46 -30.37 72.00
N ASP A 19 70.40 -30.21 72.94
CA ASP A 19 71.68 -29.52 72.68
C ASP A 19 72.54 -30.28 71.65
N ASP A 20 72.49 -31.61 71.68
CA ASP A 20 73.12 -32.50 70.71
C ASP A 20 72.07 -33.45 70.12
N VAL A 21 71.72 -33.23 68.86
CA VAL A 21 70.71 -34.03 68.14
C VAL A 21 71.43 -35.14 67.38
N GLY A 22 71.12 -36.40 67.67
CA GLY A 22 71.64 -37.52 66.90
C GLY A 22 71.04 -37.60 65.48
N ARG A 23 71.84 -37.98 64.48
CA ARG A 23 71.38 -38.19 63.09
C ARG A 23 70.27 -39.23 62.96
N GLU A 24 70.34 -40.32 63.72
CA GLU A 24 69.29 -41.35 63.69
C GLU A 24 67.97 -40.84 64.29
N ASP A 25 68.03 -40.04 65.36
CA ASP A 25 66.85 -39.47 66.00
C ASP A 25 66.17 -38.46 65.08
N PHE A 26 66.95 -37.61 64.41
CA PHE A 26 66.42 -36.67 63.42
C PHE A 26 65.79 -37.39 62.22
N ARG A 27 66.43 -38.45 61.72
CA ARG A 27 65.87 -39.29 60.65
C ARG A 27 64.53 -39.90 61.07
N ARG A 28 64.45 -40.51 62.26
CA ARG A 28 63.22 -41.12 62.78
C ARG A 28 62.12 -40.08 62.99
N TYR A 29 62.47 -38.88 63.42
CA TYR A 29 61.55 -37.75 63.55
C TYR A 29 61.01 -37.32 62.18
N SER A 30 61.88 -37.16 61.18
CA SER A 30 61.50 -36.77 59.82
C SER A 30 60.64 -37.85 59.13
N ASP A 31 61.01 -39.13 59.24
CA ASP A 31 60.28 -40.26 58.63
C ASP A 31 58.82 -40.30 59.14
N ARG A 32 58.58 -39.97 60.41
CA ARG A 32 57.23 -39.90 61.00
C ARG A 32 56.36 -38.76 60.48
N GLN A 33 56.97 -37.70 59.92
CA GLN A 33 56.20 -36.60 59.33
C GLN A 33 55.61 -36.95 57.97
N ALA A 34 56.12 -37.99 57.29
CA ALA A 34 55.65 -38.43 55.97
C ALA A 34 55.48 -37.25 54.98
N LEU A 35 56.52 -36.42 54.89
CA LEU A 35 56.50 -35.14 54.16
C LEU A 35 56.11 -35.31 52.69
N ASP A 36 56.56 -36.39 52.06
CA ASP A 36 56.29 -36.73 50.66
C ASP A 36 54.82 -37.11 50.39
N GLN A 37 54.10 -37.61 51.40
CA GLN A 37 52.70 -38.04 51.25
C GLN A 37 51.70 -36.89 51.43
N TYR A 38 51.99 -35.95 52.33
CA TYR A 38 51.01 -34.95 52.77
C TYR A 38 51.33 -33.52 52.35
N LEU A 39 52.56 -33.23 51.92
CA LEU A 39 53.05 -31.88 51.71
C LEU A 39 53.69 -31.73 50.32
N PRO A 40 52.90 -31.47 49.27
CA PRO A 40 53.42 -31.40 47.91
C PRO A 40 54.52 -30.34 47.74
N GLY A 41 55.57 -30.72 47.01
CA GLY A 41 56.67 -29.83 46.64
C GLY A 41 57.77 -29.65 47.69
N ILE A 42 57.56 -30.05 48.96
CA ILE A 42 58.63 -30.07 49.95
C ILE A 42 59.65 -31.15 49.59
N GLN A 43 60.94 -30.83 49.63
CA GLN A 43 62.02 -31.77 49.31
C GLN A 43 62.66 -32.41 50.54
N GLY A 44 62.30 -31.90 51.72
CA GLY A 44 62.81 -32.35 53.01
C GLY A 44 62.76 -31.29 54.09
N VAL A 45 63.24 -31.65 55.26
CA VAL A 45 63.51 -30.72 56.37
C VAL A 45 64.95 -30.89 56.81
N GLY A 46 65.60 -29.79 57.16
CA GLY A 46 67.00 -29.79 57.52
C GLY A 46 67.34 -28.77 58.58
N PHE A 47 68.58 -28.87 59.07
CA PHE A 47 69.17 -27.91 59.99
C PHE A 47 70.53 -27.49 59.46
N ALA A 48 70.72 -26.17 59.38
CA ALA A 48 71.96 -25.54 59.02
C ALA A 48 72.59 -24.86 60.23
N ARG A 49 73.80 -25.27 60.59
CA ARG A 49 74.55 -24.73 61.72
C ARG A 49 75.06 -23.33 61.36
N ALA A 50 74.91 -22.37 62.27
CA ALA A 50 75.60 -21.09 62.19
C ALA A 50 77.02 -21.26 62.75
N ILE A 51 78.03 -20.88 61.97
CA ILE A 51 79.44 -21.13 62.28
C ILE A 51 80.19 -19.81 62.18
N ARG A 52 80.79 -19.38 63.29
CA ARG A 52 81.66 -18.20 63.31
C ARG A 52 83.00 -18.54 62.65
N PRO A 53 83.71 -17.57 62.05
CA PRO A 53 84.96 -17.84 61.35
C PRO A 53 86.03 -18.54 62.20
N ALA A 54 86.06 -18.25 63.51
CA ALA A 54 86.97 -18.89 64.46
C ALA A 54 86.68 -20.39 64.68
N ASP A 55 85.42 -20.82 64.50
CA ASP A 55 84.96 -22.18 64.81
C ASP A 55 84.88 -23.07 63.56
N LEU A 56 85.18 -22.54 62.37
CA LEU A 56 84.98 -23.23 61.09
C LEU A 56 85.78 -24.53 60.99
N GLN A 57 87.06 -24.51 61.38
CA GLN A 57 87.91 -25.69 61.29
C GLN A 57 87.46 -26.76 62.29
N THR A 58 87.17 -26.36 63.53
CA THR A 58 86.63 -27.24 64.58
C THR A 58 85.34 -27.94 64.12
N HIS A 59 84.43 -27.20 63.48
CA HIS A 59 83.19 -27.75 62.93
C HIS A 59 83.44 -28.81 61.84
N ILE A 60 84.37 -28.54 60.91
CA ILE A 60 84.72 -29.48 59.84
C ILE A 60 85.28 -30.77 60.42
N ASP A 61 86.18 -30.66 61.41
CA ASP A 61 86.81 -31.83 62.03
C ASP A 61 85.81 -32.66 62.84
N GLN A 62 84.85 -32.02 63.53
CA GLN A 62 83.74 -32.69 64.22
C GLN A 62 82.86 -33.51 63.27
N VAL A 63 82.37 -32.91 62.19
CA VAL A 63 81.49 -33.63 61.24
C VAL A 63 82.25 -34.74 60.50
N ARG A 64 83.56 -34.58 60.28
CA ARG A 64 84.41 -35.66 59.74
C ARG A 64 84.54 -36.84 60.70
N ALA A 65 84.67 -36.57 62.00
CA ALA A 65 84.72 -37.59 63.04
C ALA A 65 83.39 -38.35 63.19
N GLU A 66 82.25 -37.74 62.86
CA GLU A 66 80.92 -38.38 62.82
C GLU A 66 80.73 -39.39 61.66
N GLY A 67 81.73 -39.56 60.79
CA GLY A 67 81.69 -40.54 59.68
C GLY A 67 81.58 -39.94 58.28
N PHE A 68 81.80 -38.61 58.12
CA PHE A 68 81.79 -37.93 56.82
C PHE A 68 83.18 -37.38 56.45
N PRO A 69 84.17 -38.23 56.11
CA PRO A 69 85.56 -37.81 55.95
C PRO A 69 85.78 -36.77 54.84
N SER A 70 84.92 -36.72 53.83
CA SER A 70 84.97 -35.76 52.73
C SER A 70 84.22 -34.46 52.99
N TYR A 71 83.62 -34.27 54.18
CA TYR A 71 82.85 -33.09 54.51
C TYR A 71 83.70 -31.82 54.48
N THR A 72 83.14 -30.76 53.92
CA THR A 72 83.69 -29.39 53.93
C THR A 72 82.57 -28.38 53.71
N VAL A 73 82.79 -27.13 54.12
CA VAL A 73 81.82 -26.05 53.91
C VAL A 73 82.04 -25.39 52.55
N GLN A 74 81.05 -25.44 51.66
CA GLN A 74 81.15 -24.96 50.28
C GLN A 74 80.14 -23.86 49.96
N PRO A 75 80.49 -22.82 49.17
CA PRO A 75 81.78 -22.60 48.53
C PRO A 75 82.83 -22.02 49.51
N ALA A 76 84.11 -22.31 49.27
CA ALA A 76 85.20 -21.70 50.02
C ALA A 76 85.20 -20.16 49.86
N GLY A 77 85.67 -19.44 50.86
CA GLY A 77 85.77 -17.98 50.86
C GLY A 77 85.70 -17.42 52.28
N GLN A 78 86.18 -16.20 52.49
CA GLN A 78 86.12 -15.53 53.80
C GLN A 78 84.77 -14.83 54.00
N ARG A 79 84.11 -15.07 55.13
CA ARG A 79 82.78 -14.51 55.47
C ARG A 79 82.71 -14.17 56.96
N ASP A 80 81.81 -13.26 57.32
CA ASP A 80 81.57 -12.88 58.72
C ASP A 80 80.78 -13.94 59.50
N LEU A 81 79.97 -14.73 58.78
CA LEU A 81 79.21 -15.84 59.31
C LEU A 81 79.07 -16.89 58.21
N TYR A 82 79.35 -18.15 58.53
CA TYR A 82 79.09 -19.28 57.67
C TYR A 82 77.80 -19.96 58.11
N SER A 83 77.07 -20.49 57.15
CA SER A 83 76.10 -21.54 57.42
C SER A 83 76.66 -22.85 56.91
N SER A 84 76.26 -23.97 57.50
CA SER A 84 76.47 -25.26 56.87
C SER A 84 75.32 -26.20 57.13
N ILE A 85 74.76 -26.77 56.05
CA ILE A 85 73.76 -27.82 56.13
C ILE A 85 74.40 -29.06 56.74
N VAL A 86 73.97 -29.40 57.95
CA VAL A 86 74.45 -30.58 58.70
C VAL A 86 73.38 -31.65 58.85
N TYR A 87 72.10 -31.28 58.76
CA TYR A 87 70.98 -32.22 58.67
C TYR A 87 70.12 -31.88 57.47
N LEU A 88 69.71 -32.89 56.71
CA LEU A 88 68.69 -32.77 55.66
C LEU A 88 68.08 -34.14 55.39
N GLU A 89 66.82 -34.32 55.78
CA GLU A 89 66.10 -35.57 55.60
C GLU A 89 65.02 -35.44 54.52
N PRO A 90 64.83 -36.45 53.64
CA PRO A 90 65.56 -37.72 53.60
C PRO A 90 67.02 -37.54 53.15
N PHE A 91 67.97 -38.12 53.88
CA PHE A 91 69.41 -38.03 53.61
C PHE A 91 69.83 -38.98 52.48
N SER A 92 69.23 -38.81 51.31
CA SER A 92 69.45 -39.65 50.14
C SER A 92 69.25 -38.87 48.83
N GLY A 93 69.60 -39.48 47.71
CA GLY A 93 69.35 -38.92 46.38
C GLY A 93 69.95 -37.51 46.19
N ARG A 94 69.11 -36.56 45.78
CA ARG A 94 69.53 -35.18 45.48
C ARG A 94 69.92 -34.38 46.73
N ASN A 95 69.39 -34.74 47.90
CA ASN A 95 69.62 -34.04 49.16
C ASN A 95 71.07 -34.12 49.64
N LEU A 96 71.77 -35.22 49.33
CA LEU A 96 73.19 -35.41 49.69
C LEU A 96 74.10 -34.31 49.15
N ARG A 97 73.74 -33.67 48.03
CA ARG A 97 74.53 -32.60 47.41
C ARG A 97 74.48 -31.29 48.19
N ALA A 98 73.44 -31.08 48.98
CA ALA A 98 73.30 -29.89 49.80
C ALA A 98 74.08 -30.02 51.12
N PHE A 99 74.52 -31.22 51.50
CA PHE A 99 75.28 -31.44 52.73
C PHE A 99 76.63 -30.69 52.68
N GLY A 100 76.90 -29.87 53.69
CA GLY A 100 78.07 -28.97 53.70
C GLY A 100 77.89 -27.67 52.92
N PHE A 101 76.74 -27.42 52.30
CA PHE A 101 76.52 -26.18 51.55
C PHE A 101 76.27 -24.99 52.48
N ASP A 102 77.01 -23.90 52.23
CA ASP A 102 76.88 -22.61 52.86
C ASP A 102 75.80 -21.78 52.17
N MET A 103 74.57 -21.93 52.66
CA MET A 103 73.42 -21.15 52.21
C MET A 103 73.60 -19.64 52.39
N TYR A 104 74.38 -19.21 53.38
CA TYR A 104 74.62 -17.80 53.69
C TYR A 104 75.55 -17.10 52.68
N SER A 105 76.27 -17.88 51.87
CA SER A 105 77.05 -17.37 50.73
C SER A 105 76.17 -16.74 49.64
N GLU A 106 74.92 -17.18 49.53
CA GLU A 106 73.98 -16.78 48.48
C GLU A 106 73.09 -15.60 48.93
N PRO A 107 73.03 -14.48 48.20
CA PRO A 107 72.34 -13.26 48.66
C PRO A 107 70.86 -13.47 49.00
N VAL A 108 70.09 -14.16 48.15
CA VAL A 108 68.63 -14.36 48.33
C VAL A 108 68.33 -15.24 49.56
N ARG A 109 69.17 -16.26 49.81
CA ARG A 109 69.06 -17.12 50.99
C ARG A 109 69.46 -16.35 52.25
N ARG A 110 70.61 -15.66 52.20
CA ARG A 110 71.13 -14.85 53.29
C ARG A 110 70.10 -13.83 53.77
N GLU A 111 69.43 -13.14 52.86
CA GLU A 111 68.41 -12.15 53.22
C GLU A 111 67.24 -12.80 54.00
N ALA A 112 66.78 -13.98 53.57
CA ALA A 112 65.72 -14.72 54.27
C ALA A 112 66.16 -15.24 55.64
N MET A 113 67.38 -15.78 55.71
CA MET A 113 67.97 -16.26 56.95
C MET A 113 68.18 -15.12 57.95
N GLN A 114 68.62 -13.94 57.49
CA GLN A 114 68.74 -12.73 58.32
C GLN A 114 67.37 -12.25 58.79
N ARG A 115 66.36 -12.20 57.91
CA ARG A 115 64.99 -11.85 58.31
C ARG A 115 64.44 -12.79 59.38
N SER A 116 64.70 -14.10 59.30
CA SER A 116 64.21 -15.03 60.34
C SER A 116 64.88 -14.80 61.69
N VAL A 117 66.16 -14.40 61.70
CA VAL A 117 66.91 -14.05 62.91
C VAL A 117 66.43 -12.72 63.49
N ASP A 118 66.33 -11.69 62.65
CA ASP A 118 65.99 -10.35 63.09
C ASP A 118 64.55 -10.27 63.61
N THR A 119 63.62 -11.02 63.02
CA THR A 119 62.21 -11.03 63.43
C THR A 119 61.86 -12.11 64.45
N GLY A 120 62.67 -13.19 64.54
CA GLY A 120 62.32 -14.41 65.28
C GLY A 120 61.21 -15.25 64.63
N ALA A 121 60.63 -14.79 63.52
CA ALA A 121 59.55 -15.45 62.81
C ALA A 121 60.07 -16.30 61.63
N ILE A 122 59.18 -17.16 61.13
CA ILE A 122 59.45 -17.93 59.92
C ILE A 122 59.58 -16.98 58.72
N ALA A 123 60.67 -17.12 57.96
CA ALA A 123 60.93 -16.30 56.78
C ALA A 123 61.00 -17.16 55.51
N LEU A 124 60.35 -16.68 54.44
CA LEU A 124 60.43 -17.25 53.10
C LEU A 124 61.59 -16.63 52.33
N SER A 125 62.25 -17.40 51.45
CA SER A 125 63.22 -16.86 50.50
C SER A 125 62.54 -16.35 49.24
N GLY A 126 63.25 -15.47 48.52
CA GLY A 126 62.94 -15.22 47.12
C GLY A 126 63.26 -16.44 46.25
N ARG A 127 63.24 -16.24 44.94
CA ARG A 127 63.60 -17.24 43.92
C ARG A 127 65.04 -17.72 44.14
N VAL A 128 65.22 -19.02 44.31
CA VAL A 128 66.55 -19.64 44.35
C VAL A 128 66.69 -20.78 43.34
N ARG A 129 67.92 -21.02 42.91
CA ARG A 129 68.29 -22.28 42.27
C ARG A 129 68.69 -23.28 43.34
N LEU A 130 67.97 -24.40 43.46
CA LEU A 130 68.31 -25.43 44.45
C LEU A 130 69.59 -26.17 44.03
N GLN A 131 70.53 -26.36 44.97
CA GLN A 131 71.77 -27.14 44.74
C GLN A 131 71.52 -28.61 44.39
N GLN A 132 70.27 -29.06 44.56
CA GLN A 132 69.78 -30.41 44.25
C GLN A 132 69.59 -30.66 42.75
N GLU A 133 69.61 -29.62 41.91
CA GLU A 133 69.30 -29.72 40.47
C GLU A 133 70.56 -30.04 39.61
N THR A 134 70.39 -30.88 38.57
CA THR A 134 71.51 -31.42 37.75
C THR A 134 71.40 -31.13 36.25
N GLY A 135 70.72 -30.06 35.85
CA GLY A 135 70.49 -29.75 34.43
C GLY A 135 69.43 -30.62 33.73
N VAL A 136 68.93 -31.68 34.35
CA VAL A 136 67.76 -32.44 33.89
C VAL A 136 66.55 -32.02 34.71
N GLN A 137 65.61 -31.30 34.09
CA GLN A 137 64.41 -30.72 34.72
C GLN A 137 64.72 -29.72 35.86
N GLU A 138 65.61 -28.77 35.58
CA GLU A 138 65.89 -27.65 36.48
C GLU A 138 64.65 -26.80 36.74
N GLN A 139 64.30 -26.66 38.02
CA GLN A 139 63.18 -25.83 38.46
C GLN A 139 63.66 -24.76 39.44
N SER A 140 62.98 -23.62 39.45
CA SER A 140 63.16 -22.65 40.52
C SER A 140 62.57 -23.21 41.81
N GLY A 141 63.25 -22.95 42.92
CA GLY A 141 62.76 -23.30 44.25
C GLY A 141 62.68 -22.10 45.16
N PHE A 142 62.17 -22.35 46.36
CA PHE A 142 62.22 -21.42 47.47
C PHE A 142 62.51 -22.21 48.75
N LEU A 143 63.00 -21.53 49.79
CA LEU A 143 63.19 -22.12 51.10
C LEU A 143 62.39 -21.35 52.14
N ILE A 144 62.01 -22.06 53.18
CA ILE A 144 61.44 -21.47 54.40
C ILE A 144 62.42 -21.72 55.53
N TYR A 145 62.73 -20.67 56.31
CA TYR A 145 63.70 -20.68 57.40
C TYR A 145 63.05 -20.30 58.73
N GLN A 146 63.46 -20.98 59.80
CA GLN A 146 63.21 -20.61 61.19
C GLN A 146 64.56 -20.59 61.92
N ALA A 147 64.89 -19.47 62.55
CA ALA A 147 66.11 -19.36 63.36
C ALA A 147 65.94 -20.12 64.69
N ILE A 148 67.03 -20.75 65.13
CA ILE A 148 67.17 -21.47 66.41
C ILE A 148 68.24 -20.77 67.24
N TYR A 149 67.94 -20.54 68.50
CA TYR A 149 68.80 -19.80 69.44
C TYR A 149 69.35 -20.74 70.52
N ALA A 150 70.45 -20.35 71.15
CA ALA A 150 71.12 -21.14 72.19
C ALA A 150 70.44 -21.09 73.57
N THR A 151 69.48 -20.18 73.77
CA THR A 151 68.76 -20.00 75.04
C THR A 151 67.25 -19.92 74.81
N ASP A 152 66.46 -20.54 75.69
CA ASP A 152 64.99 -20.50 75.66
C ASP A 152 64.39 -19.13 76.03
N GLN A 153 65.21 -18.19 76.52
CA GLN A 153 64.74 -16.85 76.84
C GLN A 153 64.58 -16.03 75.54
N PRO A 154 63.39 -15.44 75.29
CA PRO A 154 63.20 -14.63 74.10
C PRO A 154 64.07 -13.38 74.17
N ALA A 155 65.12 -13.34 73.35
CA ALA A 155 65.98 -12.17 73.17
C ALA A 155 65.15 -10.95 72.78
N ALA A 156 65.29 -9.87 73.55
CA ALA A 156 64.47 -8.67 73.40
C ALA A 156 64.94 -7.82 72.21
N THR A 157 66.23 -7.85 71.91
CA THR A 157 66.84 -7.06 70.83
C THR A 157 67.30 -7.92 69.65
N VAL A 158 67.41 -7.29 68.48
CA VAL A 158 67.96 -7.96 67.27
C VAL A 158 69.42 -8.37 67.47
N ALA A 159 70.20 -7.56 68.21
CA ALA A 159 71.60 -7.86 68.49
C ALA A 159 71.76 -9.13 69.34
N GLU A 160 70.96 -9.27 70.40
CA GLU A 160 70.92 -10.48 71.23
C GLU A 160 70.51 -11.71 70.41
N ARG A 161 69.48 -11.62 69.55
CA ARG A 161 69.07 -12.72 68.66
C ARG A 161 70.20 -13.18 67.74
N ARG A 162 70.96 -12.24 67.18
CA ARG A 162 72.11 -12.56 66.30
C ARG A 162 73.25 -13.22 67.07
N GLU A 163 73.52 -12.80 68.30
CA GLU A 163 74.58 -13.37 69.13
C GLU A 163 74.26 -14.79 69.59
N GLN A 164 73.00 -15.04 69.97
CA GLN A 164 72.50 -16.33 70.43
C GLN A 164 72.21 -17.34 69.31
N LEU A 165 72.42 -16.96 68.05
CA LEU A 165 72.09 -17.80 66.90
C LEU A 165 72.90 -19.12 66.90
N ARG A 166 72.19 -20.25 66.98
CA ARG A 166 72.76 -21.61 66.85
C ARG A 166 72.69 -22.10 65.40
N GLY A 167 71.64 -21.72 64.68
CA GLY A 167 71.45 -22.15 63.29
C GLY A 167 70.03 -21.90 62.80
N TRP A 168 69.67 -22.57 61.71
CA TRP A 168 68.35 -22.48 61.09
C TRP A 168 67.80 -23.86 60.80
N VAL A 169 66.57 -24.09 61.21
CA VAL A 169 65.76 -25.14 60.61
C VAL A 169 65.19 -24.62 59.29
N TYR A 170 65.23 -25.43 58.25
CA TYR A 170 64.79 -25.03 56.92
C TYR A 170 64.10 -26.16 56.16
N ALA A 171 63.28 -25.78 55.18
CA ALA A 171 62.65 -26.69 54.24
C ALA A 171 62.81 -26.16 52.81
N PRO A 172 63.45 -26.90 51.89
CA PRO A 172 63.52 -26.56 50.47
C PRO A 172 62.26 -27.04 49.72
N PHE A 173 61.78 -26.21 48.79
CA PHE A 173 60.60 -26.48 47.96
C PHE A 173 60.91 -26.33 46.48
N ARG A 174 60.36 -27.24 45.66
CA ARG A 174 60.34 -27.11 44.20
C ARG A 174 59.04 -26.44 43.78
N MET A 175 59.14 -25.31 43.07
CA MET A 175 57.97 -24.45 42.80
C MET A 175 56.91 -25.15 41.95
N THR A 176 57.32 -25.85 40.88
CA THR A 176 56.38 -26.55 40.00
C THR A 176 55.66 -27.67 40.73
N ASP A 177 56.40 -28.51 41.47
CA ASP A 177 55.81 -29.62 42.25
C ASP A 177 54.86 -29.11 43.34
N PHE A 178 55.22 -27.99 43.99
CA PHE A 178 54.38 -27.31 44.98
C PHE A 178 53.06 -26.82 44.38
N LEU A 179 53.09 -26.19 43.20
CA LEU A 179 51.89 -25.67 42.56
C LEU A 179 51.01 -26.77 41.97
N GLN A 180 51.59 -27.82 41.38
CA GLN A 180 50.84 -28.97 40.88
C GLN A 180 50.06 -29.66 42.00
N GLY A 181 50.67 -29.85 43.18
CA GLY A 181 49.97 -30.45 44.31
C GLY A 181 48.92 -29.55 44.97
N LEU A 182 49.01 -28.22 44.80
CA LEU A 182 47.99 -27.29 45.29
C LEU A 182 46.79 -27.14 44.34
N LEU A 183 47.03 -27.18 43.03
CA LEU A 183 46.03 -26.87 42.00
C LEU A 183 45.37 -28.11 41.39
N GLY A 184 46.01 -29.28 41.48
CA GLY A 184 45.50 -30.53 40.91
C GLY A 184 45.26 -30.44 39.39
N GLU A 185 44.25 -31.15 38.88
CA GLU A 185 43.91 -31.15 37.44
C GLU A 185 43.33 -29.83 36.90
N GLN A 186 43.14 -28.79 37.75
CA GLN A 186 42.56 -27.50 37.33
C GLN A 186 43.49 -26.66 36.42
N GLU A 187 44.74 -27.07 36.22
CA GLU A 187 45.72 -26.37 35.36
C GLU A 187 45.38 -26.36 33.86
N ARG A 188 44.36 -27.11 33.39
CA ARG A 188 44.13 -27.24 31.94
C ARG A 188 43.56 -25.98 31.27
N ASP A 189 42.79 -25.18 32.01
CA ASP A 189 42.07 -24.03 31.42
C ASP A 189 42.59 -22.66 31.88
N LEU A 190 43.43 -22.62 32.94
CA LEU A 190 44.01 -21.41 33.52
C LEU A 190 45.53 -21.52 33.57
N ILE A 191 46.22 -20.46 33.19
CA ILE A 191 47.68 -20.32 33.27
C ILE A 191 48.01 -19.44 34.47
N ILE A 192 48.91 -19.92 35.34
CA ILE A 192 49.34 -19.24 36.57
C ILE A 192 50.84 -18.97 36.52
N ASP A 193 51.19 -17.69 36.54
CA ASP A 193 52.56 -17.21 36.63
C ASP A 193 52.81 -16.57 37.99
N ILE A 194 53.92 -16.92 38.62
CA ILE A 194 54.31 -16.38 39.92
C ILE A 194 55.65 -15.64 39.77
N PHE A 195 55.67 -14.38 40.18
CA PHE A 195 56.83 -13.52 40.20
C PHE A 195 57.25 -13.25 41.65
N ASP A 196 58.55 -13.30 41.89
CA ASP A 196 59.16 -12.88 43.16
C ASP A 196 59.28 -11.34 43.18
N GLY A 197 58.65 -10.71 44.17
CA GLY A 197 58.55 -9.25 44.30
C GLY A 197 57.20 -8.65 43.87
N GLU A 198 57.11 -7.32 43.94
CA GLU A 198 55.90 -6.56 43.58
C GLU A 198 55.76 -6.30 42.07
N GLU A 199 56.87 -6.37 41.35
CA GLU A 199 56.94 -6.15 39.91
C GLU A 199 57.00 -7.47 39.12
N MET A 200 56.29 -7.51 37.99
CA MET A 200 56.27 -8.66 37.10
C MET A 200 57.43 -8.57 36.11
N VAL A 201 58.64 -8.92 36.57
CA VAL A 201 59.86 -8.95 35.75
C VAL A 201 60.19 -10.40 35.38
N GLU A 202 60.51 -10.67 34.12
CA GLU A 202 60.75 -12.06 33.67
C GLU A 202 61.89 -12.75 34.43
N ALA A 203 62.91 -11.99 34.85
CA ALA A 203 64.01 -12.48 35.67
C ALA A 203 63.56 -13.00 37.06
N THR A 204 62.46 -12.48 37.61
CA THR A 204 61.91 -12.87 38.92
C THR A 204 60.80 -13.92 38.82
N ARG A 205 60.47 -14.40 37.61
CA ARG A 205 59.45 -15.42 37.40
C ARG A 205 59.91 -16.77 37.96
N THR A 206 59.14 -17.30 38.91
CA THR A 206 59.44 -18.54 39.65
C THR A 206 58.72 -19.76 39.11
N HIS A 207 57.57 -19.58 38.46
CA HIS A 207 56.80 -20.65 37.84
C HIS A 207 56.30 -20.26 36.44
N PHE A 208 56.28 -21.25 35.55
CA PHE A 208 55.66 -21.18 34.23
C PHE A 208 54.59 -22.27 34.16
N GLY A 209 53.31 -21.89 34.28
CA GLY A 209 52.20 -22.83 34.11
C GLY A 209 52.16 -23.38 32.68
N SER A 210 52.05 -24.70 32.56
CA SER A 210 51.95 -25.49 31.32
C SER A 210 52.65 -24.92 30.06
N SER A 211 53.89 -25.38 29.83
CA SER A 211 54.47 -25.65 28.51
C SER A 211 54.27 -24.63 27.38
N GLY A 212 55.20 -23.68 27.29
CA GLY A 212 55.70 -23.15 26.01
C GLY A 212 54.73 -22.46 25.06
N ARG A 213 53.53 -22.07 25.49
CA ARG A 213 52.55 -21.37 24.65
C ARG A 213 52.59 -19.87 24.91
N THR A 214 53.64 -19.23 24.39
CA THR A 214 53.63 -17.80 24.07
C THR A 214 52.63 -17.54 22.95
N ASP A 215 52.07 -16.34 22.93
CA ASP A 215 51.26 -15.76 21.85
C ASP A 215 49.74 -15.90 21.95
N ILE A 216 49.11 -15.37 23.01
CA ILE A 216 47.89 -14.53 22.87
C ILE A 216 47.87 -13.51 24.02
N ARG A 217 47.59 -12.23 23.74
CA ARG A 217 47.23 -11.26 24.80
C ARG A 217 46.00 -11.81 25.55
N PRO A 218 46.11 -12.16 26.84
CA PRO A 218 44.98 -12.73 27.55
C PRO A 218 43.83 -11.71 27.62
N ARG A 219 42.62 -12.16 27.22
CA ARG A 219 41.41 -11.31 27.28
C ARG A 219 40.84 -11.23 28.70
N PHE A 220 41.17 -12.23 29.53
CA PHE A 220 40.83 -12.31 30.94
C PHE A 220 42.11 -12.52 31.72
N GLU A 221 42.44 -11.54 32.56
CA GLU A 221 43.64 -11.51 33.38
C GLU A 221 43.26 -11.00 34.77
N SER A 222 43.83 -11.63 35.79
CA SER A 222 43.83 -11.11 37.15
C SER A 222 45.25 -11.16 37.72
N VAL A 223 45.61 -10.13 38.49
CA VAL A 223 46.91 -10.03 39.15
C VAL A 223 46.68 -9.85 40.65
N HIS A 224 47.25 -10.73 41.44
CA HIS A 224 47.13 -10.72 42.90
C HIS A 224 48.52 -10.64 43.54
N ARG A 225 48.67 -9.77 44.54
CA ARG A 225 49.89 -9.69 45.35
C ARG A 225 49.68 -10.41 46.67
N LEU A 226 50.48 -11.43 46.94
CA LEU A 226 50.43 -12.26 48.14
C LEU A 226 51.65 -11.95 49.01
N ARG A 227 51.41 -11.41 50.21
CA ARG A 227 52.46 -11.19 51.22
C ARG A 227 52.46 -12.35 52.21
N MET A 228 53.54 -13.13 52.24
CA MET A 228 53.66 -14.32 53.08
C MET A 228 55.07 -14.44 53.66
N MET A 229 55.20 -14.64 54.97
CA MET A 229 56.48 -14.90 55.68
C MET A 229 57.59 -13.87 55.33
N GLY A 230 57.22 -12.59 55.25
CA GLY A 230 58.15 -11.50 54.95
C GLY A 230 58.55 -11.37 53.47
N GLN A 231 57.96 -12.17 52.58
CA GLN A 231 58.15 -12.08 51.12
C GLN A 231 56.87 -11.71 50.40
N THR A 232 57.00 -11.09 49.24
CA THR A 232 55.86 -10.72 48.38
C THR A 232 55.95 -11.46 47.06
N TRP A 233 54.90 -12.19 46.71
CA TRP A 233 54.74 -12.81 45.40
C TRP A 233 53.65 -12.12 44.61
N THR A 234 53.89 -11.88 43.33
CA THR A 234 52.87 -11.40 42.39
C THR A 234 52.40 -12.58 41.54
N VAL A 235 51.14 -12.94 41.67
CA VAL A 235 50.50 -14.06 40.97
C VAL A 235 49.61 -13.52 39.86
N ARG A 236 49.93 -13.87 38.63
CA ARG A 236 49.16 -13.55 37.43
C ARG A 236 48.40 -14.78 36.97
N VAL A 237 47.08 -14.67 36.91
CA VAL A 237 46.18 -15.73 36.44
C VAL A 237 45.54 -15.27 35.14
N HIS A 238 45.64 -16.08 34.09
CA HIS A 238 45.01 -15.75 32.82
C HIS A 238 44.45 -16.98 32.08
N GLY A 239 43.45 -16.74 31.24
CA GLY A 239 42.77 -17.81 30.50
C GLY A 239 43.66 -18.43 29.42
N SER A 240 43.61 -19.76 29.32
CA SER A 240 44.26 -20.52 28.25
C SER A 240 43.55 -20.40 26.90
N THR A 241 44.20 -20.84 25.83
CA THR A 241 43.61 -20.96 24.49
C THR A 241 42.46 -21.96 24.42
N SER A 242 42.51 -23.07 25.17
CA SER A 242 41.43 -24.05 25.24
C SER A 242 40.17 -23.47 25.88
N LEU A 243 40.31 -22.65 26.93
CA LEU A 243 39.19 -21.94 27.54
C LEU A 243 38.52 -21.01 26.52
N LEU A 244 39.32 -20.25 25.75
CA LEU A 244 38.81 -19.33 24.73
C LEU A 244 38.14 -20.06 23.55
N GLN A 245 38.56 -21.28 23.23
CA GLN A 245 37.93 -22.11 22.19
C GLN A 245 36.63 -22.77 22.65
N ARG A 246 36.48 -23.09 23.95
CA ARG A 246 35.23 -23.61 24.51
C ARG A 246 34.12 -22.56 24.62
N VAL A 247 34.48 -21.27 24.67
CA VAL A 247 33.50 -20.18 24.64
C VAL A 247 33.02 -20.00 23.20
N ASP A 248 31.89 -20.64 22.88
CA ASP A 248 31.28 -20.62 21.55
C ASP A 248 30.89 -19.19 21.13
N ARG A 249 31.61 -18.65 20.14
CA ARG A 249 31.34 -17.35 19.54
C ARG A 249 30.43 -17.43 18.31
N GLY A 250 30.21 -18.62 17.75
CA GLY A 250 29.40 -18.82 16.56
C GLY A 250 27.91 -18.75 16.88
N LEU A 251 27.50 -19.41 17.96
CA LEU A 251 26.08 -19.52 18.34
C LEU A 251 25.36 -18.15 18.48
N PRO A 252 25.91 -17.13 19.17
CA PRO A 252 25.23 -15.84 19.30
C PRO A 252 25.08 -15.09 17.96
N ILE A 253 26.08 -15.19 17.08
CA ILE A 253 26.04 -14.55 15.76
C ILE A 253 24.99 -15.24 14.88
N VAL A 254 24.95 -16.58 14.89
CA VAL A 254 23.94 -17.35 14.16
C VAL A 254 22.54 -17.00 14.65
N ILE A 255 22.33 -16.90 15.97
CA ILE A 255 21.04 -16.50 16.55
C ILE A 255 20.66 -15.07 16.11
N ALA A 256 21.61 -14.13 16.10
CA ALA A 256 21.35 -12.76 15.67
C ALA A 256 20.97 -12.67 14.18
N VAL A 257 21.75 -13.31 13.30
CA VAL A 257 21.50 -13.32 11.85
C VAL A 257 20.18 -14.01 11.52
N THR A 258 19.92 -15.18 12.13
CA THR A 258 18.65 -15.89 11.91
C THR A 258 17.46 -15.10 12.45
N GLY A 259 17.59 -14.48 13.61
CA GLY A 259 16.56 -13.60 14.17
C GLY A 259 16.25 -12.39 13.30
N VAL A 260 17.29 -11.72 12.76
CA VAL A 260 17.12 -10.58 11.84
C VAL A 260 16.45 -11.01 10.54
N LEU A 261 16.90 -12.11 9.93
CA LEU A 261 16.30 -12.63 8.70
C LEU A 261 14.83 -13.04 8.90
N LEU A 262 14.52 -13.74 9.99
CA LEU A 262 13.15 -14.13 10.33
C LEU A 262 12.26 -12.91 10.55
N SER A 263 12.78 -11.88 11.25
CA SER A 263 12.05 -10.63 11.48
C SER A 263 11.78 -9.87 10.19
N ALA A 264 12.77 -9.79 9.30
CA ALA A 264 12.62 -9.16 7.99
C ALA A 264 11.62 -9.91 7.10
N MET A 265 11.65 -11.25 7.12
CA MET A 265 10.70 -12.08 6.38
C MET A 265 9.27 -11.90 6.89
N LEU A 266 9.07 -11.91 8.22
CA LEU A 266 7.77 -11.65 8.83
C LEU A 266 7.27 -10.24 8.51
N ALA A 267 8.12 -9.22 8.60
CA ALA A 267 7.76 -7.84 8.25
C ALA A 267 7.37 -7.72 6.76
N GLY A 268 8.11 -8.37 5.86
CA GLY A 268 7.79 -8.41 4.43
C GLY A 268 6.47 -9.12 4.14
N LEU A 269 6.20 -10.25 4.79
CA LEU A 269 4.92 -10.96 4.68
C LEU A 269 3.76 -10.10 5.20
N MET A 270 3.93 -9.45 6.35
CA MET A 270 2.92 -8.56 6.94
C MET A 270 2.64 -7.38 6.01
N PHE A 271 3.68 -6.77 5.44
CA PHE A 271 3.55 -5.71 4.44
C PHE A 271 2.79 -6.19 3.20
N LEU A 272 3.14 -7.35 2.65
CA LEU A 272 2.45 -7.92 1.49
C LEU A 272 0.97 -8.22 1.77
N LEU A 273 0.64 -8.76 2.94
CA LEU A 273 -0.74 -9.05 3.33
C LEU A 273 -1.56 -7.77 3.52
N VAL A 274 -1.02 -6.79 4.25
CA VAL A 274 -1.71 -5.51 4.51
C VAL A 274 -1.86 -4.70 3.23
N SER A 275 -0.80 -4.55 2.43
CA SER A 275 -0.83 -3.83 1.16
C SER A 275 -1.62 -4.58 0.08
N GLY A 276 -1.66 -5.91 0.12
CA GLY A 276 -2.51 -6.72 -0.75
C GLY A 276 -3.99 -6.49 -0.46
N ARG A 277 -4.37 -6.58 0.82
CA ARG A 277 -5.75 -6.37 1.28
C ARG A 277 -6.25 -4.96 0.98
N SER A 278 -5.45 -3.93 1.26
CA SER A 278 -5.87 -2.54 1.02
C SER A 278 -6.09 -2.24 -0.47
N ARG A 279 -5.24 -2.77 -1.36
CA ARG A 279 -5.41 -2.63 -2.82
C ARG A 279 -6.65 -3.38 -3.32
N ALA A 280 -6.89 -4.58 -2.82
CA ALA A 280 -8.08 -5.36 -3.19
C ALA A 280 -9.37 -4.67 -2.74
N GLU A 281 -9.41 -4.13 -1.52
CA GLU A 281 -10.56 -3.39 -1.01
C GLU A 281 -10.78 -2.07 -1.78
N ALA A 282 -9.72 -1.34 -2.12
CA ALA A 282 -9.82 -0.13 -2.92
C ALA A 282 -10.33 -0.41 -4.35
N ALA A 283 -9.81 -1.46 -4.99
CA ALA A 283 -10.27 -1.89 -6.32
C ALA A 283 -11.73 -2.35 -6.30
N ALA A 284 -12.14 -3.09 -5.28
CA ALA A 284 -13.53 -3.51 -5.11
C ALA A 284 -14.46 -2.30 -4.94
N ARG A 285 -14.09 -1.31 -4.11
CA ARG A 285 -14.87 -0.07 -3.94
C ARG A 285 -14.98 0.72 -5.24
N ALA A 286 -13.87 0.93 -5.94
CA ALA A 286 -13.86 1.63 -7.21
C ALA A 286 -14.76 0.94 -8.26
N MET A 287 -14.71 -0.40 -8.35
CA MET A 287 -15.58 -1.17 -9.24
C MET A 287 -17.07 -1.03 -8.86
N THR A 288 -17.37 -1.01 -7.56
CA THR A 288 -18.75 -0.87 -7.07
C THR A 288 -19.30 0.53 -7.35
N GLU A 289 -18.46 1.56 -7.17
CA GLU A 289 -18.79 2.94 -7.50
C GLU A 289 -19.01 3.10 -9.02
N ASP A 290 -18.11 2.58 -9.86
CA ASP A 290 -18.23 2.64 -11.32
C ASP A 290 -19.50 1.94 -11.83
N LEU A 291 -19.79 0.74 -11.33
CA LEU A 291 -21.05 0.03 -11.63
C LEU A 291 -22.28 0.81 -11.16
N SER A 292 -22.22 1.45 -9.99
CA SER A 292 -23.33 2.23 -9.47
C SER A 292 -23.57 3.51 -10.28
N MET A 293 -22.50 4.15 -10.75
CA MET A 293 -22.54 5.32 -11.61
C MET A 293 -23.11 4.97 -12.98
N GLU A 294 -22.63 3.90 -13.61
CA GLU A 294 -23.13 3.48 -14.92
C GLU A 294 -24.59 3.04 -14.84
N ARG A 295 -24.99 2.31 -13.78
CA ARG A 295 -26.40 1.95 -13.56
C ARG A 295 -27.28 3.18 -13.36
N SER A 296 -26.83 4.16 -12.56
CA SER A 296 -27.56 5.41 -12.31
C SER A 296 -27.65 6.25 -13.59
N ARG A 297 -26.59 6.30 -14.39
CA ARG A 297 -26.55 6.97 -15.69
C ARG A 297 -27.55 6.35 -16.66
N LEU A 298 -27.55 5.01 -16.79
CA LEU A 298 -28.51 4.31 -17.65
C LEU A 298 -29.95 4.51 -17.17
N SER A 299 -30.21 4.44 -15.86
CA SER A 299 -31.55 4.71 -15.30
C SER A 299 -32.00 6.14 -15.63
N ALA A 300 -31.14 7.13 -15.42
CA ALA A 300 -31.45 8.53 -15.69
C ALA A 300 -31.70 8.80 -17.18
N ILE A 301 -30.95 8.14 -18.08
CA ILE A 301 -31.19 8.22 -19.53
C ILE A 301 -32.55 7.62 -19.88
N LEU A 302 -32.89 6.45 -19.34
CA LEU A 302 -34.18 5.78 -19.59
C LEU A 302 -35.37 6.59 -19.03
N GLU A 303 -35.26 7.13 -17.82
CA GLU A 303 -36.26 7.99 -17.21
C GLU A 303 -36.43 9.32 -17.96
N GLY A 304 -35.32 9.94 -18.35
CA GLY A 304 -35.32 11.21 -19.09
C GLY A 304 -35.93 11.10 -20.49
N THR A 305 -35.79 9.92 -21.13
CA THR A 305 -36.37 9.65 -22.46
C THR A 305 -37.81 9.13 -22.41
N ARG A 306 -38.32 8.77 -21.22
CA ARG A 306 -39.69 8.26 -21.00
C ARG A 306 -40.06 7.11 -21.94
N VAL A 307 -39.12 6.18 -22.13
CA VAL A 307 -39.33 4.98 -22.97
C VAL A 307 -39.61 3.75 -22.12
N GLY A 308 -40.60 2.99 -22.55
CA GLY A 308 -40.93 1.67 -22.02
C GLY A 308 -39.92 0.63 -22.48
N THR A 309 -39.09 0.07 -21.61
CA THR A 309 -38.18 -1.01 -22.00
C THR A 309 -38.87 -2.36 -21.91
N TRP A 310 -38.50 -3.24 -22.82
CA TRP A 310 -38.95 -4.62 -22.81
C TRP A 310 -37.80 -5.58 -23.10
N GLU A 311 -37.84 -6.72 -22.43
CA GLU A 311 -37.00 -7.88 -22.69
C GLU A 311 -37.93 -9.03 -23.03
N TRP A 312 -37.64 -9.74 -24.11
CA TRP A 312 -38.44 -10.85 -24.58
C TRP A 312 -37.55 -12.05 -24.85
N ASN A 313 -37.86 -13.17 -24.19
CA ASN A 313 -37.33 -14.47 -24.57
C ASN A 313 -38.14 -14.99 -25.77
N VAL A 314 -37.50 -14.99 -26.94
CA VAL A 314 -38.14 -15.31 -28.23
C VAL A 314 -38.64 -16.76 -28.26
N GLN A 315 -38.03 -17.64 -27.47
CA GLN A 315 -38.32 -19.07 -27.46
C GLN A 315 -39.39 -19.45 -26.44
N SER A 316 -39.31 -18.92 -25.21
CA SER A 316 -40.28 -19.22 -24.15
C SER A 316 -41.52 -18.33 -24.18
N GLY A 317 -41.44 -17.15 -24.81
CA GLY A 317 -42.50 -16.15 -24.80
C GLY A 317 -42.54 -15.28 -23.55
N GLU A 318 -41.63 -15.50 -22.58
CA GLU A 318 -41.52 -14.71 -21.36
C GLU A 318 -41.06 -13.29 -21.69
N THR A 319 -41.70 -12.31 -21.04
CA THR A 319 -41.37 -10.90 -21.23
C THR A 319 -41.20 -10.18 -19.91
N VAL A 320 -40.27 -9.24 -19.86
CA VAL A 320 -40.09 -8.30 -18.76
C VAL A 320 -40.26 -6.90 -19.31
N PHE A 321 -41.20 -6.13 -18.75
CA PHE A 321 -41.42 -4.73 -19.09
C PHE A 321 -41.13 -3.85 -17.89
N ASN A 322 -40.63 -2.63 -18.13
CA ASN A 322 -40.49 -1.64 -17.06
C ASN A 322 -41.81 -0.91 -16.78
N GLU A 323 -41.84 -0.10 -15.71
CA GLU A 323 -43.01 0.68 -15.32
C GLU A 323 -43.41 1.74 -16.36
N GLU A 324 -42.46 2.24 -17.13
CA GLU A 324 -42.72 3.26 -18.15
C GLU A 324 -43.62 2.74 -19.27
N TRP A 325 -43.41 1.49 -19.71
CA TRP A 325 -44.28 0.87 -20.71
C TRP A 325 -45.74 0.84 -20.26
N ALA A 326 -45.99 0.41 -19.02
CA ALA A 326 -47.34 0.39 -18.47
C ALA A 326 -47.95 1.80 -18.44
N ARG A 327 -47.15 2.81 -18.08
CA ARG A 327 -47.59 4.21 -18.05
C ARG A 327 -47.95 4.75 -19.42
N ILE A 328 -47.19 4.40 -20.47
CA ILE A 328 -47.48 4.78 -21.86
C ILE A 328 -48.90 4.33 -22.25
N VAL A 329 -49.29 3.10 -21.91
CA VAL A 329 -50.63 2.57 -22.22
C VAL A 329 -51.70 2.91 -21.16
N GLY A 330 -51.36 3.67 -20.12
CA GLY A 330 -52.29 4.16 -19.10
C GLY A 330 -52.52 3.23 -17.90
N TYR A 331 -51.70 2.20 -17.76
CA TYR A 331 -51.81 1.18 -16.71
C TYR A 331 -50.68 1.29 -15.69
N LYS A 332 -50.88 0.70 -14.51
CA LYS A 332 -49.76 0.32 -13.63
C LYS A 332 -49.33 -1.10 -13.96
N LEU A 333 -48.05 -1.42 -13.77
CA LEU A 333 -47.51 -2.76 -14.09
C LEU A 333 -48.27 -3.89 -13.37
N GLN A 334 -48.73 -3.63 -12.14
CA GLN A 334 -49.54 -4.54 -11.32
C GLN A 334 -50.95 -4.77 -11.88
N GLU A 335 -51.48 -3.85 -12.69
CA GLU A 335 -52.81 -3.98 -13.32
C GLU A 335 -52.78 -4.89 -14.57
N LEU A 336 -51.59 -5.25 -15.06
CA LEU A 336 -51.37 -5.98 -16.30
C LEU A 336 -50.99 -7.45 -16.08
N GLU A 337 -51.40 -8.06 -14.95
CA GLU A 337 -51.04 -9.44 -14.56
C GLU A 337 -51.09 -10.43 -15.75
N SER A 338 -50.04 -11.27 -15.86
CA SER A 338 -49.67 -12.10 -17.03
C SER A 338 -49.05 -11.33 -18.23
N ILE A 339 -48.14 -10.40 -17.94
CA ILE A 339 -47.38 -9.68 -18.97
C ILE A 339 -46.59 -10.68 -19.83
N SER A 340 -47.05 -10.84 -21.05
CA SER A 340 -46.45 -11.68 -22.10
C SER A 340 -46.54 -10.94 -23.43
N ILE A 341 -45.93 -11.49 -24.46
CA ILE A 341 -46.12 -11.02 -25.84
C ILE A 341 -47.61 -10.95 -26.23
N VAL A 342 -48.47 -11.77 -25.62
CA VAL A 342 -49.93 -11.76 -25.84
C VAL A 342 -50.57 -10.47 -25.32
N THR A 343 -50.05 -9.88 -24.24
CA THR A 343 -50.56 -8.61 -23.70
C THR A 343 -50.31 -7.46 -24.68
N TRP A 344 -49.12 -7.42 -25.29
CA TRP A 344 -48.81 -6.48 -26.37
C TRP A 344 -49.75 -6.70 -27.57
N ALA A 345 -49.95 -7.97 -27.98
CA ALA A 345 -50.77 -8.28 -29.16
C ALA A 345 -52.24 -7.92 -28.99
N LYS A 346 -52.78 -8.05 -27.77
CA LYS A 346 -54.15 -7.66 -27.42
C LYS A 346 -54.38 -6.15 -27.44
N LEU A 347 -53.39 -5.37 -27.01
CA LEU A 347 -53.49 -3.92 -26.97
C LEU A 347 -53.23 -3.29 -28.33
N THR A 348 -52.58 -3.99 -29.25
CA THR A 348 -52.24 -3.48 -30.58
C THR A 348 -53.41 -3.60 -31.57
N HIS A 349 -53.59 -2.60 -32.41
CA HIS A 349 -54.60 -2.60 -33.46
C HIS A 349 -54.37 -3.77 -34.45
N PRO A 350 -55.42 -4.51 -34.87
CA PRO A 350 -55.27 -5.72 -35.69
C PRO A 350 -54.52 -5.54 -37.02
N GLU A 351 -54.69 -4.38 -37.68
CA GLU A 351 -53.95 -4.05 -38.91
C GLU A 351 -52.46 -3.86 -38.67
N ASP A 352 -52.10 -3.23 -37.55
CA ASP A 352 -50.72 -2.89 -37.22
C ASP A 352 -49.98 -4.12 -36.65
N LEU A 353 -50.72 -5.01 -35.99
CA LEU A 353 -50.24 -6.32 -35.53
C LEU A 353 -49.69 -7.16 -36.68
N GLN A 354 -50.40 -7.25 -37.81
CA GLN A 354 -49.93 -8.00 -38.99
C GLN A 354 -48.62 -7.44 -39.55
N LYS A 355 -48.51 -6.11 -39.60
CA LYS A 355 -47.30 -5.42 -40.05
C LYS A 355 -46.12 -5.66 -39.08
N SER A 356 -46.37 -5.56 -37.78
CA SER A 356 -45.39 -5.83 -36.73
C SER A 356 -44.85 -7.26 -36.84
N GLU A 357 -45.72 -8.26 -36.98
CA GLU A 357 -45.31 -9.66 -37.11
C GLU A 357 -44.42 -9.91 -38.35
N GLN A 358 -44.71 -9.25 -39.47
CA GLN A 358 -43.89 -9.35 -40.68
C GLN A 358 -42.49 -8.78 -40.45
N LEU A 359 -42.41 -7.55 -39.90
CA LEU A 359 -41.14 -6.88 -39.62
C LEU A 359 -40.32 -7.65 -38.59
N LEU A 360 -40.99 -8.23 -37.60
CA LEU A 360 -40.36 -9.06 -36.58
C LEU A 360 -39.75 -10.32 -37.20
N LYS A 361 -40.47 -11.02 -38.08
CA LYS A 361 -39.94 -12.19 -38.80
C LYS A 361 -38.72 -11.85 -39.65
N GLN A 362 -38.75 -10.73 -40.37
CA GLN A 362 -37.61 -10.25 -41.17
C GLN A 362 -36.39 -9.94 -40.29
N HIS A 363 -36.60 -9.30 -39.13
CA HIS A 363 -35.50 -9.05 -38.19
C HIS A 363 -34.93 -10.35 -37.60
N LEU A 364 -35.78 -11.29 -37.17
CA LEU A 364 -35.33 -12.59 -36.64
C LEU A 364 -34.62 -13.45 -37.68
N ALA A 365 -34.95 -13.29 -38.96
CA ALA A 365 -34.25 -13.92 -40.09
C ALA A 365 -32.92 -13.22 -40.45
N GLY A 366 -32.61 -12.07 -39.82
CA GLY A 366 -31.41 -11.29 -40.08
C GLY A 366 -31.48 -10.37 -41.32
N GLU A 367 -32.66 -10.23 -41.93
CA GLU A 367 -32.87 -9.37 -43.11
C GLU A 367 -32.90 -7.89 -42.73
N LEU A 368 -33.30 -7.58 -41.48
CA LEU A 368 -33.30 -6.22 -40.92
C LEU A 368 -32.35 -6.13 -39.73
N PRO A 369 -31.56 -5.04 -39.60
CA PRO A 369 -30.67 -4.85 -38.45
C PRO A 369 -31.41 -4.55 -37.14
N PHE A 370 -32.62 -4.00 -37.25
CA PHE A 370 -33.52 -3.71 -36.14
C PHE A 370 -34.95 -4.06 -36.54
N TYR A 371 -35.75 -4.50 -35.58
CA TYR A 371 -37.20 -4.45 -35.69
C TYR A 371 -37.65 -3.05 -35.30
N GLU A 372 -38.44 -2.40 -36.15
CA GLU A 372 -38.98 -1.05 -35.91
C GLU A 372 -40.39 -0.98 -36.48
N CYS A 373 -41.39 -0.75 -35.64
CA CYS A 373 -42.79 -0.70 -36.02
C CYS A 373 -43.53 0.42 -35.29
N GLU A 374 -44.17 1.31 -36.04
CA GLU A 374 -45.17 2.22 -35.50
C GLU A 374 -46.52 1.53 -35.48
N ALA A 375 -47.12 1.39 -34.29
CA ALA A 375 -48.38 0.69 -34.09
C ALA A 375 -49.32 1.48 -33.19
N ARG A 376 -50.62 1.40 -33.48
CA ARG A 376 -51.67 1.94 -32.60
C ARG A 376 -51.89 0.98 -31.44
N MET A 377 -51.69 1.47 -30.23
CA MET A 377 -52.00 0.75 -29.00
C MET A 377 -53.23 1.32 -28.31
N ARG A 378 -54.03 0.46 -27.70
CA ARG A 378 -55.26 0.82 -26.99
C ARG A 378 -54.90 1.32 -25.59
N HIS A 379 -55.14 2.60 -25.33
CA HIS A 379 -54.98 3.17 -24.00
C HIS A 379 -56.09 2.65 -23.05
N LYS A 380 -55.82 2.64 -21.74
CA LYS A 380 -56.81 2.26 -20.70
C LYS A 380 -58.15 3.00 -20.82
N ASP A 381 -58.10 4.26 -21.23
CA ASP A 381 -59.28 5.12 -21.43
C ASP A 381 -60.03 4.85 -22.75
N GLY A 382 -59.59 3.86 -23.54
CA GLY A 382 -60.29 3.42 -24.74
C GLY A 382 -60.04 4.26 -25.99
N HIS A 383 -59.07 5.16 -26.00
CA HIS A 383 -58.58 5.80 -27.22
C HIS A 383 -57.33 5.10 -27.76
N TRP A 384 -56.90 5.46 -28.98
CA TRP A 384 -55.68 4.93 -29.60
C TRP A 384 -54.52 5.91 -29.40
N ILE A 385 -53.36 5.37 -29.04
CA ILE A 385 -52.08 6.08 -29.00
C ILE A 385 -51.13 5.46 -30.03
N TRP A 386 -50.26 6.27 -30.60
CA TRP A 386 -49.22 5.78 -31.51
C TRP A 386 -47.96 5.47 -30.71
N VAL A 387 -47.52 4.22 -30.80
CA VAL A 387 -46.30 3.76 -30.12
C VAL A 387 -45.30 3.30 -31.18
N LEU A 388 -44.09 3.82 -31.10
CA LEU A 388 -42.93 3.30 -31.82
C LEU A 388 -42.32 2.18 -30.99
N ASP A 389 -42.39 0.97 -31.51
CA ASP A 389 -41.75 -0.21 -30.94
C ASP A 389 -40.47 -0.52 -31.73
N ARG A 390 -39.33 -0.51 -31.04
CA ARG A 390 -38.04 -0.78 -31.65
C ARG A 390 -37.26 -1.77 -30.82
N GLY A 391 -36.75 -2.83 -31.44
CA GLY A 391 -36.00 -3.87 -30.74
C GLY A 391 -34.89 -4.49 -31.57
N LYS A 392 -33.97 -5.18 -30.87
CA LYS A 392 -32.91 -5.98 -31.48
C LYS A 392 -32.67 -7.27 -30.70
N VAL A 393 -32.25 -8.32 -31.40
CA VAL A 393 -31.74 -9.54 -30.75
C VAL A 393 -30.42 -9.21 -30.04
N GLY A 394 -30.39 -9.35 -28.72
CA GLY A 394 -29.19 -9.12 -27.91
C GLY A 394 -28.45 -10.40 -27.52
N LYS A 395 -29.16 -11.53 -27.46
CA LYS A 395 -28.55 -12.85 -27.19
C LYS A 395 -29.07 -13.89 -28.17
N TRP A 396 -28.15 -14.75 -28.60
CA TRP A 396 -28.40 -15.88 -29.47
C TRP A 396 -28.06 -17.16 -28.71
N ASP A 397 -28.75 -18.25 -29.02
CA ASP A 397 -28.42 -19.56 -28.46
C ASP A 397 -27.22 -20.21 -29.17
N ARG A 398 -26.83 -21.40 -28.72
CA ARG A 398 -25.69 -22.14 -29.27
C ARG A 398 -25.90 -22.62 -30.72
N ASP A 399 -27.14 -22.72 -31.16
CA ASP A 399 -27.52 -23.17 -32.51
C ASP A 399 -27.71 -21.98 -33.47
N GLY A 400 -27.39 -20.76 -33.02
CA GLY A 400 -27.52 -19.55 -33.82
C GLY A 400 -28.98 -19.13 -34.03
N LYS A 401 -29.88 -19.46 -33.11
CA LYS A 401 -31.26 -18.92 -33.09
C LYS A 401 -31.37 -17.76 -32.09
N PRO A 402 -32.25 -16.78 -32.35
CA PRO A 402 -32.54 -15.70 -31.40
C PRO A 402 -33.02 -16.25 -30.06
N LEU A 403 -32.44 -15.75 -28.96
CA LEU A 403 -32.79 -16.16 -27.59
C LEU A 403 -33.46 -15.01 -26.83
N ILE A 404 -32.77 -13.87 -26.72
CA ILE A 404 -33.30 -12.69 -26.02
C ILE A 404 -33.25 -11.48 -26.94
N MET A 405 -34.41 -10.83 -27.05
CA MET A 405 -34.59 -9.57 -27.74
C MET A 405 -34.86 -8.47 -26.72
N TYR A 406 -34.25 -7.31 -26.94
CA TYR A 406 -34.43 -6.13 -26.10
C TYR A 406 -34.96 -5.00 -26.97
N GLY A 407 -35.86 -4.20 -26.41
CA GLY A 407 -36.39 -3.06 -27.13
C GLY A 407 -37.02 -1.99 -26.25
N THR A 408 -37.56 -0.99 -26.92
CA THR A 408 -38.17 0.20 -26.34
C THR A 408 -39.48 0.51 -27.03
N HIS A 409 -40.46 0.94 -26.23
CA HIS A 409 -41.70 1.58 -26.66
C HIS A 409 -41.61 3.07 -26.38
N GLN A 410 -41.91 3.89 -27.38
CA GLN A 410 -42.00 5.33 -27.26
C GLN A 410 -43.37 5.82 -27.71
N ASP A 411 -44.05 6.63 -26.91
CA ASP A 411 -45.26 7.33 -27.36
C ASP A 411 -44.87 8.44 -28.36
N ILE A 412 -45.32 8.29 -29.59
CA ILE A 412 -45.09 9.23 -30.69
C ILE A 412 -46.37 9.99 -31.09
N SER A 413 -47.45 9.86 -30.32
CA SER A 413 -48.75 10.48 -30.62
C SER A 413 -48.63 12.00 -30.78
N ARG A 414 -47.87 12.64 -29.89
CA ARG A 414 -47.63 14.09 -29.93
C ARG A 414 -46.84 14.49 -31.18
N SER A 415 -45.75 13.79 -31.49
CA SER A 415 -44.93 14.09 -32.67
C SER A 415 -45.72 13.92 -33.97
N ARG A 416 -46.59 12.90 -34.04
CA ARG A 416 -47.54 12.72 -35.16
C ARG A 416 -48.52 13.88 -35.27
N GLN A 417 -49.16 14.27 -34.18
CA GLN A 417 -50.10 15.41 -34.17
C GLN A 417 -49.42 16.72 -34.57
N GLU A 418 -48.19 16.97 -34.10
CA GLU A 418 -47.40 18.16 -34.46
C GLU A 418 -47.04 18.15 -35.95
N LEU A 419 -46.67 16.99 -36.51
CA LEU A 419 -46.40 16.83 -37.93
C LEU A 419 -47.67 17.07 -38.77
N ASP A 420 -48.80 16.47 -38.39
CA ASP A 420 -50.08 16.66 -39.08
C ASP A 420 -50.55 18.12 -39.03
N THR A 421 -50.37 18.78 -37.88
CA THR A 421 -50.67 20.22 -37.72
C THR A 421 -49.75 21.08 -38.58
N TYR A 422 -48.46 20.72 -38.68
CA TYR A 422 -47.52 21.40 -39.55
C TYR A 422 -47.92 21.28 -41.02
N HIS A 423 -48.31 20.08 -41.47
CA HIS A 423 -48.81 19.86 -42.82
C HIS A 423 -50.06 20.69 -43.13
N HIS A 424 -51.01 20.77 -42.18
CA HIS A 424 -52.20 21.59 -42.36
C HIS A 424 -51.87 23.10 -42.46
N ARG A 425 -50.98 23.61 -41.58
CA ARG A 425 -50.52 25.00 -41.61
C ARG A 425 -49.70 25.35 -42.85
N ALA A 426 -49.00 24.39 -43.44
CA ALA A 426 -48.23 24.60 -44.67
C ALA A 426 -49.13 24.95 -45.87
N HIS A 427 -50.41 24.52 -45.86
CA HIS A 427 -51.34 24.68 -46.98
C HIS A 427 -52.56 25.57 -46.71
N HIS A 428 -52.84 25.92 -45.45
CA HIS A 428 -53.99 26.75 -45.05
C HIS A 428 -53.58 28.02 -44.28
N ASP A 429 -54.37 29.09 -44.39
CA ASP A 429 -54.23 30.32 -43.61
C ASP A 429 -54.68 30.09 -42.17
N VAL A 430 -53.80 30.39 -41.21
CA VAL A 430 -53.99 30.10 -39.78
C VAL A 430 -55.21 30.80 -39.17
N LEU A 431 -55.64 31.94 -39.75
CA LEU A 431 -56.74 32.73 -39.21
C LEU A 431 -58.10 32.36 -39.81
N THR A 432 -58.15 32.15 -41.12
CA THR A 432 -59.41 31.96 -41.86
C THR A 432 -59.69 30.53 -42.29
N ASP A 433 -58.71 29.63 -42.15
CA ASP A 433 -58.74 28.21 -42.57
C ASP A 433 -58.86 28.01 -44.09
N LEU A 434 -58.90 29.10 -44.86
CA LEU A 434 -58.87 29.05 -46.32
C LEU A 434 -57.50 28.57 -46.82
N PRO A 435 -57.42 27.96 -48.01
CA PRO A 435 -56.18 27.75 -48.73
C PRO A 435 -55.27 28.98 -48.70
N ASN A 436 -53.97 28.76 -48.45
CA ASN A 436 -52.96 29.82 -48.51
C ASN A 436 -52.40 29.95 -49.94
N ARG A 437 -51.42 30.84 -50.13
CA ARG A 437 -50.76 31.07 -51.44
C ARG A 437 -50.20 29.78 -52.07
N VAL A 438 -49.67 28.86 -51.27
CA VAL A 438 -49.06 27.61 -51.76
C VAL A 438 -50.14 26.67 -52.31
N LEU A 439 -51.20 26.41 -51.54
CA LEU A 439 -52.28 25.55 -51.98
C LEU A 439 -53.09 26.17 -53.13
N LEU A 440 -53.27 27.50 -53.14
CA LEU A 440 -53.89 28.21 -54.26
C LEU A 440 -53.12 27.98 -55.57
N GLY A 441 -51.78 28.08 -55.54
CA GLY A 441 -50.95 27.87 -56.72
C GLY A 441 -51.11 26.48 -57.32
N ASP A 442 -51.09 25.45 -56.47
CA ASP A 442 -51.35 24.06 -56.87
C ASP A 442 -52.74 23.90 -57.51
N ARG A 443 -53.79 24.51 -56.91
CA ARG A 443 -55.16 24.46 -57.44
C ARG A 443 -55.30 25.17 -58.79
N ILE A 444 -54.69 26.34 -58.97
CA ILE A 444 -54.71 27.06 -60.26
C ILE A 444 -53.98 26.25 -61.32
N GLN A 445 -52.82 25.67 -61.00
CA GLN A 445 -52.07 24.83 -61.95
C GLN A 445 -52.88 23.60 -62.39
N GLN A 446 -53.53 22.91 -61.45
CA GLN A 446 -54.43 21.78 -61.75
C GLN A 446 -55.61 22.22 -62.62
N ALA A 447 -56.23 23.36 -62.31
CA ALA A 447 -57.37 23.88 -63.05
C ALA A 447 -57.00 24.32 -64.47
N LEU A 448 -55.82 24.95 -64.67
CA LEU A 448 -55.33 25.31 -66.01
C LEU A 448 -55.09 24.08 -66.88
N ALA A 449 -54.45 23.04 -66.33
CA ALA A 449 -54.22 21.79 -67.06
C ALA A 449 -55.54 21.10 -67.45
N LEU A 450 -56.56 21.18 -66.59
CA LEU A 450 -57.90 20.65 -66.91
C LEU A 450 -58.61 21.50 -67.97
N ALA A 451 -58.55 22.83 -67.83
CA ALA A 451 -59.19 23.78 -68.75
C ALA A 451 -58.62 23.71 -70.17
N GLU A 452 -57.29 23.57 -70.30
CA GLU A 452 -56.63 23.36 -71.58
C GLU A 452 -57.10 22.05 -72.25
N ARG A 453 -57.19 20.97 -71.47
CA ARG A 453 -57.62 19.66 -71.96
C ARG A 453 -59.09 19.63 -72.39
N GLU A 454 -59.96 20.28 -71.62
CA GLU A 454 -61.42 20.27 -71.82
C GLU A 454 -61.93 21.45 -72.66
N ASN A 455 -61.02 22.34 -73.07
CA ASN A 455 -61.32 23.59 -73.78
C ASN A 455 -62.37 24.45 -73.05
N THR A 456 -62.20 24.58 -71.73
CA THR A 456 -63.07 25.38 -70.85
C THR A 456 -62.35 26.66 -70.39
N HIS A 457 -63.11 27.59 -69.84
CA HIS A 457 -62.59 28.86 -69.34
C HIS A 457 -62.62 28.88 -67.81
N LEU A 458 -61.67 29.60 -67.21
CA LEU A 458 -61.64 29.88 -65.78
C LEU A 458 -61.41 31.37 -65.54
N ALA A 459 -61.76 31.84 -64.35
CA ALA A 459 -61.50 33.21 -63.94
C ALA A 459 -60.72 33.26 -62.62
N VAL A 460 -59.69 34.09 -62.57
CA VAL A 460 -58.95 34.43 -61.35
C VAL A 460 -59.41 35.81 -60.90
N LEU A 461 -59.92 35.90 -59.69
CA LEU A 461 -60.41 37.14 -59.08
C LEU A 461 -59.49 37.51 -57.93
N PHE A 462 -58.71 38.58 -58.09
CA PHE A 462 -57.90 39.16 -57.03
C PHE A 462 -58.72 40.20 -56.28
N MET A 463 -58.70 40.16 -54.95
CA MET A 463 -59.60 40.96 -54.11
C MET A 463 -58.86 41.54 -52.90
N ASP A 464 -59.07 42.81 -52.62
CA ASP A 464 -58.46 43.52 -51.49
C ASP A 464 -59.53 44.30 -50.70
N LEU A 465 -59.50 44.19 -49.37
CA LEU A 465 -60.50 44.85 -48.52
C LEU A 465 -60.20 46.34 -48.32
N ASP A 466 -61.05 47.17 -48.89
CA ASP A 466 -60.95 48.61 -48.71
C ASP A 466 -61.25 49.02 -47.27
N GLY A 467 -60.36 49.83 -46.68
CA GLY A 467 -60.57 50.39 -45.35
C GLY A 467 -60.27 49.45 -44.19
N PHE A 468 -59.76 48.23 -44.46
CA PHE A 468 -59.39 47.26 -43.42
C PHE A 468 -58.37 47.83 -42.41
N LYS A 469 -57.35 48.54 -42.90
CA LYS A 469 -56.37 49.21 -42.02
C LYS A 469 -57.02 50.17 -41.01
N SER A 470 -58.03 50.94 -41.45
CA SER A 470 -58.75 51.85 -40.55
C SER A 470 -59.51 51.10 -39.46
N VAL A 471 -60.03 49.89 -39.74
CA VAL A 471 -60.67 49.05 -38.73
C VAL A 471 -59.67 48.62 -37.68
N ASN A 472 -58.48 48.14 -38.09
CA ASN A 472 -57.40 47.78 -37.17
C ASN A 472 -56.94 48.97 -36.32
N ASP A 473 -56.71 50.12 -36.95
CA ASP A 473 -56.21 51.32 -36.27
C ASP A 473 -57.23 51.87 -35.26
N THR A 474 -58.54 51.69 -35.51
CA THR A 474 -59.62 52.24 -34.66
C THR A 474 -60.12 51.25 -33.59
N HIS A 475 -60.21 49.96 -33.93
CA HIS A 475 -60.87 48.95 -33.09
C HIS A 475 -59.92 47.81 -32.65
N GLY A 476 -58.64 47.90 -33.00
CA GLY A 476 -57.62 46.91 -32.66
C GLY A 476 -57.60 45.69 -33.59
N HIS A 477 -56.53 44.91 -33.48
CA HIS A 477 -56.29 43.75 -34.35
C HIS A 477 -57.32 42.62 -34.15
N GLU A 478 -57.85 42.42 -32.94
CA GLU A 478 -58.89 41.42 -32.70
C GLU A 478 -60.18 41.71 -33.48
N ALA A 479 -60.54 42.99 -33.63
CA ALA A 479 -61.65 43.40 -34.48
C ALA A 479 -61.36 43.15 -35.97
N GLY A 480 -60.11 43.40 -36.40
CA GLY A 480 -59.64 43.04 -37.73
C GLY A 480 -59.75 41.54 -38.03
N ASP A 481 -59.36 40.70 -37.08
CA ASP A 481 -59.44 39.24 -37.22
C ASP A 481 -60.89 38.77 -37.39
N VAL A 482 -61.83 39.36 -36.64
CA VAL A 482 -63.26 39.09 -36.79
C VAL A 482 -63.75 39.50 -38.18
N VAL A 483 -63.30 40.65 -38.69
CA VAL A 483 -63.62 41.12 -40.04
C VAL A 483 -63.11 40.13 -41.09
N LEU A 484 -61.84 39.74 -41.03
CA LEU A 484 -61.24 38.79 -41.97
C LEU A 484 -61.96 37.43 -41.94
N LYS A 485 -62.20 36.86 -40.75
CA LYS A 485 -62.95 35.60 -40.59
C LYS A 485 -64.38 35.69 -41.11
N THR A 486 -65.03 36.84 -40.97
CA THR A 486 -66.42 37.03 -41.41
C THR A 486 -66.48 37.21 -42.92
N VAL A 487 -65.57 37.97 -43.50
CA VAL A 487 -65.41 38.11 -44.96
C VAL A 487 -65.12 36.75 -45.60
N ALA A 488 -64.14 36.00 -45.09
CA ALA A 488 -63.82 34.66 -45.57
C ALA A 488 -65.06 33.75 -45.61
N ARG A 489 -65.83 33.71 -44.50
CA ARG A 489 -67.08 32.94 -44.42
C ARG A 489 -68.16 33.41 -45.41
N ARG A 490 -68.27 34.72 -45.65
CA ARG A 490 -69.24 35.28 -46.61
C ARG A 490 -68.86 34.92 -48.05
N LEU A 491 -67.60 35.14 -48.42
CA LEU A 491 -67.08 34.82 -49.76
C LEU A 491 -67.17 33.30 -50.04
N LEU A 492 -66.84 32.46 -49.06
CA LEU A 492 -66.87 31.00 -49.20
C LEU A 492 -68.29 30.48 -49.49
N ARG A 493 -69.33 31.11 -48.94
CA ARG A 493 -70.74 30.77 -49.21
C ARG A 493 -71.22 31.18 -50.60
N CYS A 494 -70.48 32.04 -51.30
CA CYS A 494 -70.83 32.55 -52.61
C CYS A 494 -70.24 31.73 -53.76
N ILE A 495 -69.33 30.79 -53.46
CA ILE A 495 -68.65 29.93 -54.44
C ILE A 495 -69.12 28.48 -54.38
N ARG A 496 -68.90 27.72 -55.45
CA ARG A 496 -69.24 26.28 -55.52
C ARG A 496 -68.11 25.45 -54.92
N ALA A 497 -68.39 24.17 -54.61
CA ALA A 497 -67.36 23.24 -54.12
C ALA A 497 -66.22 22.98 -55.12
N SER A 498 -66.46 23.21 -56.41
CA SER A 498 -65.44 23.16 -57.47
C SER A 498 -64.54 24.38 -57.52
N ASP A 499 -64.98 25.51 -56.96
CA ASP A 499 -64.20 26.75 -56.96
C ASP A 499 -63.26 26.78 -55.75
N THR A 500 -62.22 27.61 -55.81
CA THR A 500 -61.28 27.78 -54.69
C THR A 500 -61.28 29.22 -54.24
N LEU A 501 -61.48 29.45 -52.94
CA LEU A 501 -61.24 30.74 -52.30
C LEU A 501 -60.02 30.62 -51.41
N ALA A 502 -59.04 31.48 -51.60
CA ALA A 502 -57.80 31.52 -50.84
C ALA A 502 -57.60 32.89 -50.19
N ARG A 503 -56.89 32.91 -49.07
CA ARG A 503 -56.35 34.15 -48.48
C ARG A 503 -54.84 34.16 -48.66
N VAL A 504 -54.35 35.15 -49.38
CA VAL A 504 -52.97 35.16 -49.88
C VAL A 504 -52.02 35.94 -48.96
N GLY A 505 -52.57 36.89 -48.19
CA GLY A 505 -51.88 37.63 -47.14
C GLY A 505 -52.71 38.84 -46.69
N GLY A 506 -52.52 39.33 -45.46
CA GLY A 506 -53.16 40.57 -45.01
C GLY A 506 -54.68 40.61 -45.23
N ASP A 507 -55.15 41.57 -46.02
CA ASP A 507 -56.52 41.79 -46.47
C ASP A 507 -56.82 41.28 -47.90
N GLU A 508 -55.92 40.48 -48.48
CA GLU A 508 -56.02 39.99 -49.85
C GLU A 508 -56.63 38.58 -49.93
N TYR A 509 -57.64 38.44 -50.78
CA TYR A 509 -58.30 37.18 -51.12
C TYR A 509 -58.21 36.93 -52.61
N VAL A 510 -58.08 35.67 -53.00
CA VAL A 510 -58.11 35.26 -54.40
C VAL A 510 -59.15 34.17 -54.58
N ALA A 511 -60.04 34.33 -55.54
CA ALA A 511 -60.98 33.30 -55.94
C ALA A 511 -60.62 32.76 -57.33
N LEU A 512 -60.51 31.44 -57.43
CA LEU A 512 -60.44 30.71 -58.69
C LEU A 512 -61.83 30.15 -58.97
N LEU A 513 -62.47 30.65 -60.02
CA LEU A 513 -63.74 30.14 -60.53
C LEU A 513 -63.47 29.22 -61.72
N GLN A 514 -63.92 27.98 -61.63
CA GLN A 514 -63.75 26.99 -62.70
C GLN A 514 -65.00 26.94 -63.57
N HIS A 515 -64.85 26.67 -64.87
CA HIS A 515 -65.95 26.54 -65.84
C HIS A 515 -66.82 27.81 -65.95
N VAL A 516 -66.18 28.95 -66.13
CA VAL A 516 -66.86 30.24 -66.36
C VAL A 516 -67.28 30.33 -67.82
N SER A 517 -68.52 30.71 -68.10
CA SER A 517 -69.05 30.74 -69.48
C SER A 517 -68.59 31.96 -70.27
N ASP A 518 -68.55 33.11 -69.59
CA ASP A 518 -68.17 34.41 -70.16
C ASP A 518 -67.71 35.40 -69.08
N GLU A 519 -67.19 36.56 -69.51
CA GLU A 519 -66.81 37.65 -68.62
C GLU A 519 -67.97 38.13 -67.72
N GLN A 520 -69.21 38.08 -68.21
CA GLN A 520 -70.37 38.51 -67.43
C GLN A 520 -70.63 37.60 -66.23
N GLU A 521 -70.37 36.30 -66.32
CA GLU A 521 -70.49 35.37 -65.20
C GLU A 521 -69.48 35.70 -64.09
N ALA A 522 -68.23 36.00 -64.46
CA ALA A 522 -67.20 36.45 -63.51
C ALA A 522 -67.58 37.79 -62.85
N LEU A 523 -68.08 38.76 -63.63
CA LEU A 523 -68.56 40.05 -63.11
C LEU A 523 -69.78 39.93 -62.19
N LYS A 524 -70.72 39.02 -62.49
CA LYS A 524 -71.86 38.72 -61.62
C LYS A 524 -71.40 38.16 -60.28
N LYS A 525 -70.40 37.26 -60.29
CA LYS A 525 -69.79 36.72 -59.07
C LYS A 525 -69.04 37.77 -58.26
N ALA A 526 -68.26 38.63 -58.92
CA ALA A 526 -67.61 39.76 -58.27
C ALA A 526 -68.62 40.74 -57.63
N SER A 527 -69.73 41.03 -58.33
CA SER A 527 -70.81 41.87 -57.80
C SER A 527 -71.47 41.25 -56.56
N LEU A 528 -71.66 39.93 -56.55
CA LEU A 528 -72.15 39.21 -55.39
C LEU A 528 -71.19 39.33 -54.20
N PHE A 529 -69.88 39.11 -54.41
CA PHE A 529 -68.86 39.26 -53.37
C PHE A 529 -68.87 40.68 -52.78
N ILE A 530 -68.90 41.72 -53.62
CA ILE A 530 -68.96 43.12 -53.18
C ILE A 530 -70.20 43.37 -52.31
N SER A 531 -71.37 42.88 -52.74
CA SER A 531 -72.62 43.07 -52.00
C SER A 531 -72.62 42.37 -50.62
N GLU A 532 -72.00 41.19 -50.51
CA GLU A 532 -71.92 40.45 -49.26
C GLU A 532 -70.90 41.04 -48.29
N VAL A 533 -69.74 41.48 -48.79
CA VAL A 533 -68.70 42.11 -47.96
C VAL A 533 -69.20 43.43 -47.37
N ARG A 534 -69.99 44.21 -48.13
CA ARG A 534 -70.52 45.52 -47.71
C ARG A 534 -71.52 45.45 -46.56
N ARG A 535 -72.12 44.29 -46.27
CA ARG A 535 -73.04 44.13 -45.14
C ARG A 535 -72.31 44.44 -43.83
N PRO A 536 -72.93 45.14 -42.86
CA PRO A 536 -72.26 45.46 -41.59
C PRO A 536 -71.71 44.22 -40.88
N ILE A 537 -70.53 44.34 -40.27
CA ILE A 537 -69.89 43.27 -39.50
C ILE A 537 -69.90 43.67 -38.02
N PRO A 538 -70.63 42.96 -37.14
CA PRO A 538 -70.64 43.28 -35.71
C PRO A 538 -69.27 43.01 -35.09
N LEU A 539 -68.78 43.95 -34.28
CA LEU A 539 -67.47 43.87 -33.62
C LEU A 539 -67.59 43.48 -32.14
N PRO A 540 -66.58 42.82 -31.53
CA PRO A 540 -66.63 42.34 -30.14
C PRO A 540 -66.81 43.44 -29.07
N ALA A 541 -66.26 44.64 -29.30
CA ALA A 541 -66.28 45.76 -28.35
C ALA A 541 -67.55 46.64 -28.44
N GLY A 542 -68.53 46.24 -29.27
CA GLY A 542 -69.69 47.05 -29.63
C GLY A 542 -69.44 47.93 -30.86
N GLY A 543 -70.44 48.08 -31.72
CA GLY A 543 -70.35 48.78 -33.01
C GLY A 543 -70.30 47.84 -34.23
N GLU A 544 -70.28 48.42 -35.43
CA GLU A 544 -70.26 47.69 -36.70
C GLU A 544 -69.14 48.21 -37.62
N ALA A 545 -68.36 47.30 -38.21
CA ALA A 545 -67.44 47.63 -39.29
C ALA A 545 -68.19 47.63 -40.64
N ARG A 546 -67.97 48.67 -41.44
CA ARG A 546 -68.43 48.75 -42.83
C ARG A 546 -67.22 48.89 -43.74
N ILE A 547 -66.87 47.80 -44.41
CA ILE A 547 -65.78 47.72 -45.37
C ILE A 547 -66.33 47.41 -46.76
N SER A 548 -65.55 47.72 -47.80
CA SER A 548 -65.82 47.26 -49.15
C SER A 548 -64.66 46.41 -49.66
N ILE A 549 -64.77 45.93 -50.89
CA ILE A 549 -63.73 45.14 -51.53
C ILE A 549 -63.53 45.67 -52.95
N SER A 550 -62.27 45.79 -53.35
CA SER A 550 -61.87 46.08 -54.72
C SER A 550 -61.52 44.77 -55.40
N VAL A 551 -62.10 44.47 -56.57
CA VAL A 551 -61.97 43.18 -57.27
C VAL A 551 -61.38 43.37 -58.66
N GLY A 552 -60.33 42.63 -59.00
CA GLY A 552 -59.76 42.54 -60.34
C GLY A 552 -59.93 41.14 -60.91
N ILE A 553 -60.26 41.04 -62.19
CA ILE A 553 -60.62 39.77 -62.84
C ILE A 553 -59.74 39.52 -64.06
N ALA A 554 -59.12 38.34 -64.15
CA ALA A 554 -58.47 37.83 -65.35
C ALA A 554 -59.11 36.51 -65.78
N LEU A 555 -59.26 36.30 -67.09
CA LEU A 555 -59.92 35.14 -67.69
C LEU A 555 -58.89 34.32 -68.47
N TYR A 556 -58.93 33.01 -68.31
CA TYR A 556 -58.18 32.10 -69.17
C TYR A 556 -59.08 31.63 -70.33
N PRO A 557 -58.56 31.61 -71.58
CA PRO A 557 -57.20 31.96 -71.99
C PRO A 557 -57.01 33.44 -72.39
N GLN A 558 -58.05 34.26 -72.35
CA GLN A 558 -58.07 35.62 -72.92
C GLN A 558 -56.98 36.53 -72.35
N HIS A 559 -56.83 36.56 -71.03
CA HIS A 559 -55.93 37.46 -70.31
C HIS A 559 -54.66 36.74 -69.82
N GLY A 560 -54.31 35.59 -70.41
CA GLY A 560 -53.09 34.86 -70.08
C GLY A 560 -53.27 33.34 -70.02
N THR A 561 -52.18 32.60 -70.22
CA THR A 561 -52.16 31.13 -70.22
C THR A 561 -51.39 30.51 -69.05
N THR A 562 -50.66 31.31 -68.27
CA THR A 562 -49.92 30.84 -67.08
C THR A 562 -50.47 31.48 -65.81
N ILE A 563 -50.19 30.84 -64.66
CA ILE A 563 -50.61 31.33 -63.35
C ILE A 563 -50.04 32.71 -63.04
N GLU A 564 -48.79 32.97 -63.41
CA GLU A 564 -48.11 34.25 -63.16
C GLU A 564 -48.83 35.39 -63.90
N VAL A 565 -49.10 35.19 -65.19
CA VAL A 565 -49.75 36.20 -66.04
C VAL A 565 -51.19 36.47 -65.59
N LEU A 566 -51.97 35.43 -65.31
CA LEU A 566 -53.35 35.58 -64.85
C LEU A 566 -53.45 36.27 -63.49
N CYS A 567 -52.58 35.91 -62.54
CA CYS A 567 -52.54 36.57 -61.23
C CYS A 567 -52.09 38.02 -61.36
N GLU A 568 -51.07 38.31 -62.17
CA GLU A 568 -50.56 39.68 -62.40
C GLU A 568 -51.64 40.56 -63.05
N HIS A 569 -52.31 40.09 -64.09
CA HIS A 569 -53.37 40.85 -64.76
C HIS A 569 -54.59 41.10 -63.86
N ALA A 570 -54.97 40.11 -63.03
CA ALA A 570 -56.03 40.28 -62.04
C ALA A 570 -55.64 41.29 -60.95
N ASP A 571 -54.40 41.25 -60.46
CA ASP A 571 -53.87 42.21 -59.48
C ASP A 571 -53.81 43.64 -60.05
N GLN A 572 -53.32 43.81 -61.28
CA GLN A 572 -53.31 45.10 -61.97
C GLN A 572 -54.72 45.69 -62.13
N ALA A 573 -55.70 44.87 -62.52
CA ALA A 573 -57.10 45.29 -62.64
C ALA A 573 -57.69 45.70 -61.28
N MET A 574 -57.40 44.94 -60.22
CA MET A 574 -57.82 45.25 -58.85
C MET A 574 -57.20 46.59 -58.38
N TYR A 575 -55.92 46.80 -58.66
CA TYR A 575 -55.22 48.03 -58.31
C TYR A 575 -55.81 49.28 -59.00
N GLN A 576 -56.30 49.15 -60.24
CA GLN A 576 -57.02 50.22 -60.93
C GLN A 576 -58.34 50.56 -60.23
N VAL A 577 -59.09 49.56 -59.76
CA VAL A 577 -60.30 49.79 -58.93
C VAL A 577 -59.93 50.53 -57.63
N LYS A 578 -58.85 50.11 -56.98
CA LYS A 578 -58.37 50.67 -55.70
C LYS A 578 -57.92 52.13 -55.83
N LYS A 579 -57.36 52.53 -56.98
CA LYS A 579 -57.02 53.92 -57.33
C LYS A 579 -58.23 54.78 -57.70
N GLY A 580 -59.28 54.16 -58.24
CA GLY A 580 -60.52 54.82 -58.66
C GLY A 580 -61.52 54.99 -57.51
N SER A 581 -62.76 54.57 -57.73
CA SER A 581 -63.87 54.73 -56.77
C SER A 581 -63.78 53.85 -55.53
N LYS A 582 -62.92 52.81 -55.56
CA LYS A 582 -62.99 51.65 -54.64
C LYS A 582 -64.37 50.98 -54.72
N ASN A 583 -64.59 49.87 -54.01
CA ASN A 583 -65.90 49.17 -53.98
C ASN A 583 -66.43 48.84 -55.38
N GLY A 584 -65.66 48.09 -56.18
CA GLY A 584 -65.99 47.80 -57.56
C GLY A 584 -65.28 46.57 -58.09
N ALA A 585 -65.62 46.17 -59.31
CA ALA A 585 -64.96 45.10 -60.04
C ALA A 585 -64.50 45.61 -61.40
N LEU A 586 -63.30 45.21 -61.83
CA LEU A 586 -62.78 45.49 -63.15
C LEU A 586 -62.20 44.23 -63.75
N VAL A 587 -62.53 43.97 -65.01
CA VAL A 587 -61.89 42.91 -65.81
C VAL A 587 -60.68 43.52 -66.50
N HIS A 588 -59.56 42.80 -66.50
CA HIS A 588 -58.35 43.23 -67.19
C HIS A 588 -58.65 43.51 -68.67
N GLN A 589 -58.14 44.62 -69.19
CA GLN A 589 -58.21 44.95 -70.61
C GLN A 589 -56.80 44.99 -71.17
N ASP A 590 -56.56 44.24 -72.25
CA ASP A 590 -55.29 44.30 -72.96
C ASP A 590 -55.05 45.73 -73.45
N SER A 591 -53.86 46.26 -73.20
CA SER A 591 -53.43 47.56 -73.72
C SER A 591 -53.18 47.45 -75.23
N GLY A 592 -54.24 47.31 -76.03
CA GLY A 592 -54.10 47.00 -77.46
C GLY A 592 -55.38 46.77 -78.26
N SER A 593 -56.39 47.64 -78.17
CA SER A 593 -57.35 47.87 -79.27
C SER A 593 -58.10 49.19 -79.08
N VAL A 594 -57.73 50.20 -79.88
CA VAL A 594 -58.58 51.35 -80.22
C VAL A 594 -59.60 50.91 -81.28
#